data_AF-A0A7C7GWW3-F1
#
_entry.id   AF-A0A7C7GWW3-F1
#
_cell.length_a   1.000
_cell.length_b   1.000
_cell.length_c   1.000
_cell.angle_alpha   90.00
_cell.angle_beta   90.00
_cell.angle_gamma   90.00
#
_symmetry.space_group_name_H-M   'P 1'
#
loop_
_entity.id
_entity.type
_entity.pdbx_description
1 polymer ?
#
loop_
_entity_poly.entity_id
_entity_poly.type
_entity_poly.pdbx_seq_one_letter_code
_entity_poly.pdbx_strand_id
1 'polypeptide(L)'
;MRSSRRLIQRLHRVEDGMLATLLFLMVTLAFSQIVLRNLFDSGFIWGEPVLRVLVMWLGLGGALVATRENNHISVDAVLRLLGPSTR
;
A
#
# COMPACT_ATOMS: atom_id res chain seq x y z
N MET A 1 0.04 -6.92 30.37
CA MET A 1 -0.54 -6.37 29.12
C MET A 1 0.40 -5.47 28.28
N ARG A 2 1.74 -5.43 28.49
CA ARG A 2 2.68 -4.62 27.68
C ARG A 2 3.25 -5.32 26.43
N SER A 3 3.12 -6.65 26.33
CA SER A 3 3.73 -7.44 25.24
C SER A 3 3.02 -7.24 23.89
N SER A 4 1.70 -7.13 23.89
CA SER A 4 0.88 -7.09 22.67
C SER A 4 1.15 -5.87 21.78
N ARG A 5 1.52 -4.72 22.36
CA ARG A 5 1.80 -3.49 21.59
C ARG A 5 3.03 -3.61 20.70
N ARG A 6 4.06 -4.35 21.12
CA ARG A 6 5.29 -4.56 20.33
C ARG A 6 5.07 -5.51 19.16
N LEU A 7 4.17 -6.48 19.32
CA LEU A 7 3.79 -7.40 18.24
C LEU A 7 3.04 -6.65 17.13
N ILE A 8 2.10 -5.79 17.51
CA ILE A 8 1.32 -4.95 16.59
C ILE A 8 2.23 -3.99 15.82
N GLN A 9 3.18 -3.32 16.48
CA GLN A 9 4.13 -2.43 15.80
C GLN A 9 5.05 -3.15 14.81
N ARG A 10 5.48 -4.39 15.11
CA ARG A 10 6.25 -5.20 14.16
C ARG A 10 5.39 -5.64 12.98
N LEU A 11 4.13 -6.01 13.22
CA LEU A 11 3.20 -6.39 12.18
C LEU A 11 2.98 -5.24 11.19
N HIS A 12 2.79 -4.02 11.68
CA HIS A 12 2.62 -2.83 10.84
C HIS A 12 3.83 -2.57 9.93
N ARG A 13 5.04 -2.70 10.49
CA ARG A 13 6.26 -2.49 9.72
C ARG A 13 6.46 -3.57 8.65
N VAL A 14 5.99 -4.79 8.90
CA VAL A 14 5.99 -5.88 7.93
C VAL A 14 4.94 -5.64 6.84
N GLU A 15 3.73 -5.20 7.19
CA GLU A 15 2.68 -4.83 6.22
C GLU A 15 3.15 -3.70 5.29
N ASP A 16 3.69 -2.61 5.85
CA ASP A 16 4.20 -1.48 5.06
C ASP A 16 5.36 -1.92 4.15
N GLY A 17 6.26 -2.76 4.67
CA GLY A 17 7.36 -3.33 3.89
C GLY A 17 6.88 -4.25 2.76
N MET A 18 5.84 -5.06 3.01
CA MET A 18 5.22 -5.94 2.03
C MET A 18 4.58 -5.11 0.90
N LEU A 19 3.82 -4.06 1.22
CA LEU A 19 3.22 -3.17 0.23
C LEU A 19 4.27 -2.43 -0.59
N ALA A 20 5.31 -1.89 0.05
CA ALA A 20 6.41 -1.21 -0.65
C ALA A 20 7.12 -2.17 -1.62
N THR A 21 7.36 -3.41 -1.20
CA THR A 21 7.97 -4.45 -2.05
C THR A 21 7.06 -4.80 -3.22
N LEU A 22 5.75 -4.94 -2.99
CA LEU A 22 4.77 -5.24 -4.04
C LEU A 22 4.70 -4.10 -5.07
N LEU A 23 4.73 -2.85 -4.61
CA LEU A 23 4.75 -1.65 -5.45
C LEU A 23 6.01 -1.62 -6.31
N PHE A 24 7.18 -1.82 -5.70
CA PHE A 24 8.46 -1.84 -6.39
C PHE A 24 8.52 -2.92 -7.47
N LEU A 25 8.02 -4.12 -7.16
CA LEU A 25 7.94 -5.23 -8.12
C LEU A 25 7.05 -4.86 -9.31
N MET A 26 5.88 -4.27 -9.05
CA MET A 26 4.95 -3.85 -10.10
C MET A 26 5.56 -2.79 -11.02
N VAL A 27 6.21 -1.76 -10.45
CA VAL A 27 6.87 -0.70 -11.24
C VAL A 27 7.98 -1.29 -12.11
N THR A 28 8.81 -2.16 -11.54
CA THR A 28 9.91 -2.82 -12.27
C THR A 28 9.39 -3.71 -13.40
N LEU A 29 8.31 -4.45 -13.16
CA LEU A 29 7.67 -5.30 -14.17
C LEU A 29 7.05 -4.46 -15.29
N ALA A 30 6.32 -3.39 -14.96
CA ALA A 30 5.73 -2.49 -15.95
C ALA A 30 6.82 -1.82 -16.81
N PHE A 31 7.90 -1.36 -16.19
CA PHE A 31 9.05 -0.82 -16.91
C PHE A 31 9.69 -1.86 -17.84
N SER A 32 9.92 -3.08 -17.33
CA SER A 32 10.48 -4.18 -18.14
C SER A 32 9.59 -4.51 -19.34
N GLN A 33 8.26 -4.49 -19.18
CA GLN A 33 7.33 -4.70 -20.31
C GLN A 33 7.42 -3.61 -21.37
N ILE A 34 7.57 -2.34 -20.97
CA ILE A 34 7.74 -1.22 -21.92
C ILE A 34 9.05 -1.40 -22.70
N VAL A 35 10.14 -1.71 -22.00
CA VAL A 35 11.45 -1.97 -22.62
C VAL A 35 11.39 -3.14 -23.60
N LEU A 36 10.76 -4.25 -23.21
CA LEU A 36 10.66 -5.45 -24.04
C LEU A 36 9.83 -5.20 -25.31
N ARG A 37 8.69 -4.50 -25.19
CA ARG A 37 7.87 -4.13 -26.35
C ARG A 37 8.58 -3.14 -27.26
N ASN A 38 9.27 -2.14 -26.70
CA ASN A 38 9.81 -1.03 -27.49
C ASN A 38 11.19 -1.33 -28.11
N LEU A 39 11.98 -2.23 -27.52
CA LEU A 39 13.30 -2.61 -28.06
C LEU A 39 13.32 -3.98 -28.75
N PHE A 40 12.52 -4.93 -28.28
CA PHE A 40 12.56 -6.31 -28.77
C PHE A 40 11.33 -6.68 -29.62
N ASP A 41 10.38 -5.75 -29.82
CA ASP A 41 9.07 -5.97 -30.48
C ASP A 41 8.34 -7.23 -29.95
N SER A 42 8.68 -7.61 -28.71
CA SER A 42 8.35 -8.86 -28.07
C SER A 42 7.55 -8.56 -26.81
N GLY A 43 6.28 -8.96 -26.81
CA GLY A 43 5.38 -8.78 -25.68
C GLY A 43 5.38 -9.99 -24.76
N PHE A 44 5.65 -9.79 -23.46
CA PHE A 44 5.46 -10.85 -22.47
C PHE A 44 3.96 -11.13 -22.28
N ILE A 45 3.45 -12.20 -22.89
CA ILE A 45 2.02 -12.58 -22.94
C ILE A 45 1.38 -12.65 -21.54
N TRP A 46 2.15 -13.10 -20.55
CA TRP A 46 1.68 -13.24 -19.16
C TRP A 46 1.85 -11.99 -18.30
N GLY A 47 2.53 -10.95 -18.79
CA GLY A 47 2.86 -9.79 -17.95
C GLY A 47 1.67 -8.90 -17.66
N GLU A 48 0.75 -8.73 -18.61
CA GLU A 48 -0.48 -7.96 -18.38
C GLU A 48 -1.37 -8.60 -17.30
N PRO A 49 -1.68 -9.91 -17.34
CA PRO A 49 -2.38 -10.59 -16.25
C PRO A 49 -1.68 -10.48 -14.89
N VAL A 50 -0.35 -10.67 -14.86
CA VAL A 50 0.44 -10.62 -13.61
C VAL A 50 0.40 -9.21 -13.01
N LEU A 51 0.58 -8.17 -13.82
CA LEU A 51 0.46 -6.78 -13.35
C LEU A 51 -0.92 -6.50 -12.77
N ARG A 52 -1.99 -6.97 -13.43
CA ARG A 52 -3.37 -6.76 -12.95
C ARG A 52 -3.60 -7.43 -11.59
N VAL A 53 -3.08 -8.63 -11.39
CA VAL A 53 -3.15 -9.33 -10.09
C VAL A 53 -2.33 -8.59 -9.02
N LEU A 54 -1.14 -8.11 -9.35
CA LEU A 54 -0.32 -7.29 -8.43
C LEU A 54 -1.04 -6.00 -8.03
N VAL A 55 -1.71 -5.32 -8.99
CA VAL A 55 -2.48 -4.09 -8.72
C VAL A 55 -3.63 -4.37 -7.77
N MET A 56 -4.34 -5.47 -7.99
CA MET A 56 -5.42 -5.90 -7.10
C MET A 56 -4.90 -6.14 -5.68
N TRP A 57 -3.81 -6.91 -5.51
CA TRP A 57 -3.23 -7.17 -4.20
C TRP A 57 -2.71 -5.90 -3.51
N LEU A 58 -2.09 -5.00 -4.27
CA LEU A 58 -1.60 -3.72 -3.77
C LEU A 58 -2.74 -2.82 -3.32
N GLY A 59 -3.84 -2.77 -4.09
CA GLY A 59 -5.04 -2.01 -3.73
C GLY A 59 -5.73 -2.58 -2.48
N LEU A 60 -5.88 -3.91 -2.41
CA LEU A 60 -6.48 -4.59 -1.25
C LEU A 60 -5.66 -4.34 0.02
N GLY A 61 -4.34 -4.59 -0.03
CA GLY A 61 -3.47 -4.37 1.13
C GLY A 61 -3.28 -2.89 1.46
N GLY A 62 -3.22 -2.01 0.46
CA GLY A 62 -3.18 -0.57 0.65
C GLY A 62 -4.42 -0.03 1.34
N ALA A 63 -5.62 -0.53 0.97
CA ALA A 63 -6.87 -0.18 1.64
C ALA A 63 -6.91 -0.65 3.11
N LEU A 64 -6.37 -1.83 3.40
CA LEU A 64 -6.24 -2.36 4.76
C LEU A 64 -5.37 -1.44 5.64
N VAL A 65 -4.19 -1.05 5.13
CA VAL A 65 -3.28 -0.13 5.83
C VAL A 65 -3.90 1.26 5.97
N ALA A 66 -4.53 1.79 4.91
CA ALA A 66 -5.19 3.10 4.94
C ALA A 66 -6.33 3.17 5.98
N THR A 67 -7.10 2.08 6.14
CA THR A 67 -8.16 1.98 7.15
C THR A 67 -7.59 2.04 8.57
N ARG A 68 -6.42 1.44 8.80
CA ARG A 68 -5.74 1.48 10.09
C ARG A 68 -5.17 2.86 10.42
N GLU A 69 -4.56 3.51 9.43
CA GLU A 69 -3.98 4.86 9.57
C GLU A 69 -5.07 5.94 9.77
N ASN A 70 -6.28 5.69 9.23
CA ASN A 70 -7.44 6.57 9.39
C ASN A 70 -7.88 6.75 10.85
N ASN A 71 -7.43 5.89 11.78
CA ASN A 71 -7.76 6.02 13.20
C ASN A 71 -7.06 7.22 13.87
N HIS A 72 -5.94 7.70 13.32
CA HIS A 72 -5.32 8.94 13.79
C HIS A 72 -5.94 10.19 13.15
N ILE A 73 -6.30 10.11 11.86
CA ILE A 73 -6.92 11.21 11.12
C ILE A 73 -8.34 11.50 11.64
N SER A 74 -9.12 10.47 11.98
CA SER A 74 -10.48 10.63 12.52
C SER A 74 -10.49 11.23 13.93
N VAL A 75 -9.56 10.84 14.80
CA VAL A 75 -9.42 11.48 16.13
C VAL A 75 -9.04 12.95 15.98
N ASP A 76 -8.10 13.28 15.09
CA ASP A 76 -7.66 14.65 14.86
C ASP A 76 -8.73 15.51 14.14
N ALA A 77 -9.51 14.91 13.24
CA ALA A 77 -10.64 15.56 12.57
C ALA A 77 -11.81 15.81 13.52
N VAL A 78 -12.15 14.86 14.40
CA VAL A 78 -13.18 15.03 15.44
C VAL A 78 -12.74 16.08 16.47
N LEU A 79 -11.46 16.10 16.86
CA LEU A 79 -10.90 17.16 17.70
C LEU A 79 -10.94 18.54 17.01
N ARG A 80 -10.68 18.60 15.71
CA ARG A 80 -10.78 19.85 14.92
C ARG A 80 -12.22 20.31 14.71
N LEU A 81 -13.17 19.38 14.55
CA LEU A 81 -14.59 19.71 14.39
C LEU A 81 -15.23 20.13 15.72
N LEU A 82 -14.78 19.54 16.83
CA LEU A 82 -15.09 19.97 18.21
C LEU A 82 -14.20 21.15 18.63
N GLY A 83 -13.93 22.08 17.71
CA GLY A 83 -13.16 23.29 17.93
C GLY A 83 -13.48 23.95 19.27
N PRO A 84 -12.47 24.59 19.90
CA PRO A 84 -12.43 24.85 21.33
C PRO A 84 -13.68 25.62 21.76
N SER A 85 -14.50 24.98 22.59
CA SER A 85 -15.51 25.65 23.42
C SER A 85 -14.77 26.60 24.36
N THR A 86 -14.42 27.76 23.80
CA THR A 86 -13.89 28.91 24.51
C THR A 86 -15.12 29.70 24.91
N ARG A 87 -15.29 29.82 26.23
CA ARG A 87 -16.24 30.68 26.93
C ARG A 87 -16.47 32.04 26.26
#